data_AF-A0A952FY44-F1
#
_entry.id   AF-A0A952FY44-F1
#
_cell.length_a   1.000
_cell.length_b   1.000
_cell.length_c   1.000
_cell.angle_alpha   90.00
_cell.angle_beta   90.00
_cell.angle_gamma   90.00
#
_symmetry.space_group_name_H-M   'P 1'
#
loop_
_entity.id
_entity.type
_entity.pdbx_description
1 polymer ?
#
loop_
_entity_poly.entity_id
_entity_poly.type
_entity_poly.pdbx_seq_one_letter_code
_entity_poly.pdbx_strand_id
1 'polypeptide(L)'
;MLGNTATNGDDTLSGTSQGELLHGLDGNDLLQGLSGDDVIYGDAGLDHLHGGKGNDWMFGGDGDDKLFGEIGADLLRGDAGHDVIKGGDGNDTITGGDGGDALFGGAGADLFRYPTLADSRVGGLDIIYDFEHGIDKIDLPVGYTGITSSHASATELRIAYSAASDRTYLRDDHSDFEIALKGDYRGILNSDDFLFHVPPPPSVGYYEASFGSGYSFPWYGAPITHLGYNAVNVETLESGVLNQLKALLIVNRSESSYSLELLTSRPALADYVANGGVLIIQDRDVGEAARILPGLSGETMVADRSGDVNFVNDHGAAATGPGGTLNDASLDGGNPSSFGYARDSSLRSDVVRVQTTGNADHVVSFAYAYGQGAVYYSSIPVDIYLAPTDTLDDLTLAMRAYMENLISWAVADHHDLLAF
;
A
#
# COMPACT_ATOMS: atom_id res chain seq x y z
N MET A 1 -16.07 -2.79 -25.91
CA MET A 1 -15.30 -3.31 -27.07
C MET A 1 -14.53 -2.17 -27.69
N LEU A 2 -13.29 -2.02 -27.25
CA LEU A 2 -12.07 -1.69 -28.00
C LEU A 2 -10.99 -1.59 -26.91
N GLY A 3 -10.26 -2.68 -26.69
CA GLY A 3 -9.13 -2.77 -25.77
C GLY A 3 -8.35 -3.98 -26.23
N ASN A 4 -7.20 -3.74 -26.87
CA ASN A 4 -6.31 -4.81 -27.31
C ASN A 4 -5.95 -5.67 -26.09
N THR A 5 -6.03 -6.98 -26.22
CA THR A 5 -5.52 -7.87 -25.18
C THR A 5 -4.00 -7.83 -25.28
N ALA A 6 -3.33 -7.48 -24.17
CA ALA A 6 -1.88 -7.51 -24.08
C ALA A 6 -1.34 -8.91 -24.38
N THR A 7 -0.13 -8.95 -24.91
CA THR A 7 0.64 -10.14 -25.28
C THR A 7 2.08 -9.97 -24.78
N ASN A 8 2.92 -10.99 -24.92
CA ASN A 8 4.34 -10.90 -24.53
C ASN A 8 5.21 -10.27 -25.65
N GLY A 9 4.69 -9.29 -26.38
CA GLY A 9 5.50 -8.54 -27.34
C GLY A 9 4.88 -7.19 -27.60
N ASP A 10 5.65 -6.31 -28.26
CA ASP A 10 5.33 -4.89 -28.42
C ASP A 10 3.85 -4.60 -28.77
N ASP A 11 3.15 -4.00 -27.81
CA ASP A 11 1.73 -3.73 -27.83
C ASP A 11 1.42 -2.23 -27.80
N THR A 12 0.18 -1.91 -28.16
CA THR A 12 -0.39 -0.57 -27.95
C THR A 12 -1.75 -0.72 -27.32
N LEU A 13 -1.83 -0.26 -26.08
CA LEU A 13 -3.00 -0.36 -25.21
C LEU A 13 -3.52 1.05 -24.93
N SER A 14 -4.83 1.20 -24.96
CA SER A 14 -5.49 2.46 -24.62
C SER A 14 -6.70 2.16 -23.75
N GLY A 15 -6.78 2.85 -22.61
CA GLY A 15 -7.92 2.92 -21.71
C GLY A 15 -9.04 3.76 -22.29
N THR A 16 -9.91 4.25 -21.41
CA THR A 16 -11.12 4.98 -21.77
C THR A 16 -11.22 6.32 -21.04
N SER A 17 -12.34 6.61 -20.39
CA SER A 17 -12.52 7.82 -19.59
C SER A 17 -12.89 7.48 -18.14
N GLN A 18 -12.65 6.24 -17.76
CA GLN A 18 -12.85 5.70 -16.42
C GLN A 18 -11.46 5.29 -15.90
N GLY A 19 -11.36 4.98 -14.61
CA GLY A 19 -10.11 4.41 -14.08
C GLY A 19 -9.99 2.94 -14.49
N GLU A 20 -8.89 2.61 -15.14
CA GLU A 20 -8.57 1.30 -15.68
C GLU A 20 -7.27 0.72 -15.10
N LEU A 21 -7.14 -0.60 -15.21
CA LEU A 21 -5.88 -1.31 -15.05
C LEU A 21 -5.32 -1.68 -16.44
N LEU A 22 -4.11 -1.24 -16.76
CA LEU A 22 -3.38 -1.56 -17.98
C LEU A 22 -2.06 -2.30 -17.65
N HIS A 23 -1.80 -3.40 -18.35
CA HIS A 23 -0.57 -4.20 -18.22
C HIS A 23 0.07 -4.45 -19.58
N GLY A 24 1.36 -4.12 -19.72
CA GLY A 24 2.16 -4.34 -20.93
C GLY A 24 2.60 -5.80 -21.07
N LEU A 25 2.99 -6.44 -19.97
CA LEU A 25 3.65 -7.76 -19.91
C LEU A 25 5.11 -7.69 -20.43
N ASP A 26 5.53 -8.63 -21.28
CA ASP A 26 6.85 -8.52 -21.91
C ASP A 26 6.69 -7.72 -23.21
N GLY A 27 7.67 -6.91 -23.60
CA GLY A 27 7.63 -6.18 -24.86
C GLY A 27 8.04 -4.72 -24.68
N ASN A 28 8.14 -3.96 -25.77
CA ASN A 28 8.27 -2.52 -25.68
C ASN A 28 6.90 -1.92 -26.02
N ASP A 29 6.18 -1.51 -25.00
CA ASP A 29 4.76 -1.24 -25.10
C ASP A 29 4.46 0.26 -25.04
N LEU A 30 3.31 0.63 -25.64
CA LEU A 30 2.72 1.97 -25.51
C LEU A 30 1.38 1.84 -24.79
N LEU A 31 1.32 2.32 -23.55
CA LEU A 31 0.13 2.27 -22.71
C LEU A 31 -0.40 3.69 -22.47
N GLN A 32 -1.71 3.88 -22.63
CA GLN A 32 -2.36 5.18 -22.49
C GLN A 32 -3.63 5.07 -21.65
N GLY A 33 -3.65 5.62 -20.44
CA GLY A 33 -4.82 5.65 -19.54
C GLY A 33 -5.95 6.56 -20.07
N LEU A 34 -5.54 7.74 -20.56
CA LEU A 34 -6.37 8.82 -21.12
C LEU A 34 -7.07 9.69 -20.06
N SER A 35 -8.11 9.18 -19.39
CA SER A 35 -8.82 9.93 -18.36
C SER A 35 -9.43 8.96 -17.38
N GLY A 36 -9.52 9.35 -16.11
CA GLY A 36 -9.77 8.41 -15.02
C GLY A 36 -8.53 8.33 -14.15
N ASP A 37 -8.68 7.76 -12.96
CA ASP A 37 -7.53 7.46 -12.11
C ASP A 37 -7.06 6.06 -12.51
N ASP A 38 -6.03 5.97 -13.33
CA ASP A 38 -5.56 4.74 -13.98
C ASP A 38 -4.40 4.09 -13.22
N VAL A 39 -4.27 2.77 -13.35
CA VAL A 39 -3.09 2.02 -12.92
C VAL A 39 -2.45 1.37 -14.13
N ILE A 40 -1.19 1.68 -14.37
CA ILE A 40 -0.45 1.32 -15.59
C ILE A 40 0.86 0.64 -15.22
N TYR A 41 1.02 -0.60 -15.67
CA TYR A 41 2.25 -1.39 -15.55
C TYR A 41 2.87 -1.59 -16.93
N GLY A 42 4.11 -1.12 -17.12
CA GLY A 42 4.92 -1.45 -18.30
C GLY A 42 5.37 -2.91 -18.27
N ASP A 43 5.76 -3.38 -17.08
CA ASP A 43 6.26 -4.72 -16.80
C ASP A 43 7.69 -4.93 -17.33
N ALA A 44 7.92 -5.59 -18.46
CA ALA A 44 9.28 -5.90 -18.92
C ALA A 44 9.56 -5.43 -20.34
N GLY A 45 10.53 -4.52 -20.50
CA GLY A 45 11.01 -4.01 -21.77
C GLY A 45 11.12 -2.49 -21.74
N LEU A 46 11.12 -1.84 -22.91
CA LEU A 46 11.28 -0.38 -22.98
C LEU A 46 9.93 0.28 -23.23
N ASP A 47 9.27 0.65 -22.15
CA ASP A 47 7.88 1.04 -22.18
C ASP A 47 7.67 2.54 -22.22
N HIS A 48 6.53 2.91 -22.80
CA HIS A 48 6.06 4.27 -22.92
C HIS A 48 4.67 4.36 -22.29
N LEU A 49 4.62 4.90 -21.07
CA LEU A 49 3.42 4.96 -20.27
C LEU A 49 2.89 6.40 -20.22
N HIS A 50 1.60 6.58 -20.46
CA HIS A 50 0.88 7.85 -20.35
C HIS A 50 -0.33 7.70 -19.43
N GLY A 51 -0.35 8.38 -18.29
CA GLY A 51 -1.50 8.42 -17.38
C GLY A 51 -2.67 9.17 -18.01
N GLY A 52 -2.51 10.48 -18.20
CA GLY A 52 -3.45 11.31 -18.93
C GLY A 52 -4.15 12.30 -18.02
N LYS A 53 -5.36 12.00 -17.57
CA LYS A 53 -6.13 12.90 -16.69
C LYS A 53 -6.71 12.12 -15.53
N GLY A 54 -6.33 12.49 -14.33
CA GLY A 54 -6.73 11.78 -13.12
C GLY A 54 -5.47 11.53 -12.31
N ASN A 55 -5.64 10.99 -11.11
CA ASN A 55 -4.50 10.67 -10.26
C ASN A 55 -4.02 9.27 -10.63
N ASP A 56 -2.99 9.21 -11.47
CA ASP A 56 -2.55 8.00 -12.12
C ASP A 56 -1.39 7.32 -11.38
N TRP A 57 -1.33 6.00 -11.49
CA TRP A 57 -0.34 5.14 -10.85
C TRP A 57 0.43 4.41 -11.92
N MET A 58 1.72 4.67 -12.02
CA MET A 58 2.51 4.19 -13.15
C MET A 58 3.79 3.52 -12.67
N PHE A 59 4.01 2.31 -13.14
CA PHE A 59 5.17 1.47 -12.84
C PHE A 59 5.83 1.08 -14.17
N GLY A 60 7.06 1.52 -14.39
CA GLY A 60 7.85 1.18 -15.60
C GLY A 60 8.12 -0.31 -15.64
N GLY A 61 8.88 -0.78 -14.67
CA GLY A 61 9.21 -2.18 -14.50
C GLY A 61 10.69 -2.44 -14.84
N ASP A 62 10.98 -3.52 -15.58
CA ASP A 62 12.33 -3.82 -16.04
C ASP A 62 12.61 -3.15 -17.39
N GLY A 63 13.45 -2.12 -17.44
CA GLY A 63 13.95 -1.50 -18.67
C GLY A 63 14.13 0.01 -18.57
N ASP A 64 14.58 0.64 -19.66
CA ASP A 64 14.76 2.10 -19.72
C ASP A 64 13.44 2.76 -20.19
N ASP A 65 12.58 3.09 -19.24
CA ASP A 65 11.19 3.45 -19.50
C ASP A 65 10.94 4.96 -19.62
N LYS A 66 9.77 5.31 -20.15
CA LYS A 66 9.27 6.69 -20.15
C LYS A 66 7.89 6.76 -19.54
N LEU A 67 7.78 7.48 -18.44
CA LEU A 67 6.54 7.69 -17.71
C LEU A 67 6.13 9.16 -17.81
N PHE A 68 4.88 9.39 -18.19
CA PHE A 68 4.24 10.70 -18.26
C PHE A 68 2.91 10.68 -17.48
N GLY A 69 2.86 11.26 -16.29
CA GLY A 69 1.63 11.36 -15.48
C GLY A 69 0.58 12.28 -16.14
N GLU A 70 1.04 13.41 -16.66
CA GLU A 70 0.27 14.42 -17.38
C GLU A 70 -0.58 15.33 -16.47
N ILE A 71 -1.86 15.04 -16.17
CA ILE A 71 -2.71 15.91 -15.36
C ILE A 71 -3.28 15.14 -14.18
N GLY A 72 -2.91 15.52 -12.97
CA GLY A 72 -3.38 14.89 -11.74
C GLY A 72 -2.28 14.85 -10.70
N ALA A 73 -2.60 14.36 -9.50
CA ALA A 73 -1.59 14.06 -8.51
C ALA A 73 -1.17 12.60 -8.69
N ASP A 74 -0.06 12.37 -9.39
CA ASP A 74 0.34 11.06 -9.88
C ASP A 74 1.37 10.38 -8.98
N LEU A 75 1.39 9.05 -9.01
CA LEU A 75 2.44 8.22 -8.41
C LEU A 75 3.20 7.53 -9.53
N LEU A 76 4.46 7.90 -9.72
CA LEU A 76 5.29 7.44 -10.82
C LEU A 76 6.53 6.72 -10.30
N ARG A 77 6.74 5.50 -10.77
CA ARG A 77 7.89 4.66 -10.41
C ARG A 77 8.54 4.08 -11.66
N GLY A 78 9.81 4.39 -11.88
CA GLY A 78 10.58 3.83 -13.01
C GLY A 78 10.90 2.35 -12.82
N ASP A 79 11.19 1.96 -11.58
CA ASP A 79 11.63 0.62 -11.19
C ASP A 79 13.08 0.32 -11.57
N ALA A 80 13.39 -0.52 -12.56
CA ALA A 80 14.75 -0.95 -12.83
C ALA A 80 15.18 -0.53 -14.24
N GLY A 81 16.21 0.29 -14.36
CA GLY A 81 16.73 0.74 -15.65
C GLY A 81 17.05 2.23 -15.63
N HIS A 82 17.26 2.84 -16.79
CA HIS A 82 17.54 4.28 -16.88
C HIS A 82 16.29 5.03 -17.37
N ASP A 83 15.51 5.50 -16.41
CA ASP A 83 14.16 5.97 -16.68
C ASP A 83 14.07 7.47 -16.97
N VAL A 84 13.02 7.85 -17.69
CA VAL A 84 12.60 9.24 -17.84
C VAL A 84 11.20 9.40 -17.29
N ILE A 85 11.09 10.07 -16.15
CA ILE A 85 9.83 10.23 -15.44
C ILE A 85 9.42 11.70 -15.40
N LYS A 86 8.19 11.98 -15.84
CA LYS A 86 7.60 13.32 -15.80
C LYS A 86 6.25 13.27 -15.10
N GLY A 87 6.13 13.97 -13.97
CA GLY A 87 4.89 14.20 -13.23
C GLY A 87 3.85 14.88 -14.10
N GLY A 88 3.94 16.21 -14.22
CA GLY A 88 3.05 16.97 -15.08
C GLY A 88 2.40 18.11 -14.31
N ASP A 89 1.10 18.29 -14.46
CA ASP A 89 0.33 19.24 -13.67
C ASP A 89 -0.26 18.51 -12.44
N GLY A 90 0.09 18.93 -11.23
CA GLY A 90 -0.44 18.38 -9.99
C GLY A 90 0.67 18.15 -8.97
N ASN A 91 0.34 17.51 -7.84
CA ASN A 91 1.34 17.25 -6.81
C ASN A 91 1.79 15.80 -6.94
N ASP A 92 2.92 15.58 -7.60
CA ASP A 92 3.34 14.25 -8.02
C ASP A 92 4.30 13.61 -7.04
N THR A 93 4.27 12.28 -6.95
CA THR A 93 5.23 11.48 -6.21
C THR A 93 6.05 10.65 -7.19
N ILE A 94 7.35 10.93 -7.25
CA ILE A 94 8.25 10.37 -8.26
C ILE A 94 9.35 9.55 -7.58
N THR A 95 9.51 8.30 -8.00
CA THR A 95 10.62 7.42 -7.62
C THR A 95 11.30 6.94 -8.90
N GLY A 96 12.59 7.20 -9.07
CA GLY A 96 13.37 6.66 -10.20
C GLY A 96 13.45 5.14 -10.09
N GLY A 97 14.25 4.68 -9.15
CA GLY A 97 14.41 3.27 -8.83
C GLY A 97 15.87 2.87 -8.98
N ASP A 98 16.14 1.62 -9.36
CA ASP A 98 17.50 1.17 -9.65
C ASP A 98 17.92 1.71 -11.01
N GLY A 99 18.81 2.70 -11.06
CA GLY A 99 18.90 3.37 -12.34
C GLY A 99 19.84 4.52 -12.41
N GLY A 100 19.59 5.39 -13.37
CA GLY A 100 20.29 6.65 -13.52
C GLY A 100 19.34 7.57 -14.23
N ASP A 101 18.43 8.13 -13.44
CA ASP A 101 17.13 8.52 -13.94
C ASP A 101 17.02 10.01 -14.17
N ALA A 102 16.15 10.39 -15.10
CA ALA A 102 15.83 11.77 -15.41
C ALA A 102 14.43 12.11 -14.91
N LEU A 103 14.38 12.83 -13.78
CA LEU A 103 13.16 13.12 -13.06
C LEU A 103 12.72 14.57 -13.30
N PHE A 104 11.43 14.75 -13.60
CA PHE A 104 10.78 16.04 -13.80
C PHE A 104 9.48 16.08 -12.99
N GLY A 105 9.37 16.99 -12.04
CA GLY A 105 8.14 17.17 -11.25
C GLY A 105 7.04 17.80 -12.08
N GLY A 106 7.37 18.91 -12.76
CA GLY A 106 6.41 19.70 -13.50
C GLY A 106 5.86 20.85 -12.66
N ALA A 107 4.54 20.99 -12.63
CA ALA A 107 3.85 22.09 -11.98
C ALA A 107 3.05 21.59 -10.78
N GLY A 108 3.43 22.01 -9.58
CA GLY A 108 2.76 21.68 -8.34
C GLY A 108 3.78 21.54 -7.23
N ALA A 109 3.39 20.92 -6.12
CA ALA A 109 4.32 20.63 -5.04
C ALA A 109 4.69 19.14 -5.09
N ASP A 110 5.84 18.85 -5.67
CA ASP A 110 6.23 17.49 -6.02
C ASP A 110 7.15 16.86 -4.98
N LEU A 111 7.12 15.54 -4.92
CA LEU A 111 7.89 14.72 -3.99
C LEU A 111 8.78 13.73 -4.75
N PHE A 112 10.09 13.98 -4.73
CA PHE A 112 11.09 13.06 -5.27
C PHE A 112 11.56 12.11 -4.17
N ARG A 113 11.30 10.81 -4.31
CA ARG A 113 11.54 9.83 -3.26
C ARG A 113 12.73 8.93 -3.56
N TYR A 114 13.54 8.73 -2.53
CA TYR A 114 14.64 7.80 -2.49
C TYR A 114 14.45 6.87 -1.30
N PRO A 115 13.63 5.79 -1.42
CA PRO A 115 13.42 4.83 -0.34
C PRO A 115 14.71 4.17 0.17
N THR A 116 15.72 3.98 -0.69
CA THR A 116 16.95 3.29 -0.33
C THR A 116 18.22 3.99 -0.81
N LEU A 117 19.37 3.61 -0.25
CA LEU A 117 20.68 4.07 -0.75
C LEU A 117 21.04 3.45 -2.12
N ALA A 118 20.27 2.47 -2.60
CA ALA A 118 20.52 1.84 -3.88
C ALA A 118 20.05 2.68 -5.06
N ASP A 119 19.01 3.48 -4.84
CA ASP A 119 18.25 4.14 -5.89
C ASP A 119 19.13 5.08 -6.73
N SER A 120 19.97 5.90 -6.10
CA SER A 120 20.88 6.80 -6.84
C SER A 120 22.31 6.74 -6.34
N ARG A 121 23.22 6.36 -7.24
CA ARG A 121 24.65 6.14 -6.96
C ARG A 121 25.53 6.90 -7.93
N VAL A 122 26.81 7.11 -7.61
CA VAL A 122 27.77 7.79 -8.52
C VAL A 122 27.82 7.19 -9.94
N GLY A 123 27.57 5.88 -10.08
CA GLY A 123 27.57 5.16 -11.38
C GLY A 123 26.21 5.06 -12.08
N GLY A 124 25.14 5.46 -11.41
CA GLY A 124 23.74 5.45 -11.83
C GLY A 124 23.07 6.61 -11.10
N LEU A 125 23.40 7.82 -11.55
CA LEU A 125 23.11 9.05 -10.81
C LEU A 125 21.80 9.64 -11.32
N ASP A 126 20.84 9.77 -10.42
CA ASP A 126 19.59 10.45 -10.70
C ASP A 126 19.77 11.95 -10.77
N ILE A 127 19.02 12.55 -11.68
CA ILE A 127 19.01 13.98 -11.92
C ILE A 127 17.58 14.48 -11.90
N ILE A 128 17.28 15.36 -10.94
CA ILE A 128 16.05 16.13 -10.92
C ILE A 128 16.27 17.40 -11.75
N TYR A 129 15.47 17.58 -12.80
CA TYR A 129 15.73 18.59 -13.83
C TYR A 129 15.08 19.96 -13.58
N ASP A 130 14.02 20.00 -12.79
CA ASP A 130 13.15 21.18 -12.63
C ASP A 130 12.76 21.50 -11.19
N PHE A 131 13.46 20.94 -10.20
CA PHE A 131 13.22 21.14 -8.76
C PHE A 131 12.91 22.61 -8.39
N GLU A 132 11.74 22.87 -7.81
CA GLU A 132 11.33 24.20 -7.38
C GLU A 132 11.51 24.37 -5.86
N HIS A 133 12.55 25.12 -5.48
CA HIS A 133 12.85 25.41 -4.07
C HIS A 133 11.65 26.02 -3.33
N GLY A 134 11.38 25.49 -2.13
CA GLY A 134 10.29 25.95 -1.26
C GLY A 134 8.90 25.45 -1.66
N ILE A 135 8.80 24.74 -2.78
CA ILE A 135 7.58 24.10 -3.26
C ILE A 135 7.78 22.58 -3.21
N ASP A 136 8.78 22.07 -3.93
CA ASP A 136 9.08 20.65 -3.99
C ASP A 136 9.78 20.14 -2.74
N LYS A 137 9.82 18.81 -2.63
CA LYS A 137 10.48 18.07 -1.55
C LYS A 137 11.27 16.90 -2.10
N ILE A 138 12.40 16.62 -1.43
CA ILE A 138 13.17 15.39 -1.64
C ILE A 138 13.07 14.55 -0.39
N ASP A 139 12.49 13.36 -0.53
CA ASP A 139 12.40 12.36 0.54
C ASP A 139 13.62 11.46 0.52
N LEU A 140 14.46 11.59 1.55
CA LEU A 140 15.78 10.95 1.61
C LEU A 140 15.73 9.61 2.37
N PRO A 141 16.61 8.65 2.05
CA PRO A 141 16.62 7.36 2.73
C PRO A 141 16.73 7.46 4.26
N VAL A 142 16.20 6.46 4.96
CA VAL A 142 16.28 6.37 6.43
C VAL A 142 17.72 6.49 6.91
N GLY A 143 17.94 7.36 7.90
CA GLY A 143 19.25 7.56 8.54
C GLY A 143 19.86 8.92 8.27
N TYR A 144 19.40 9.64 7.25
CA TYR A 144 19.75 11.05 7.08
C TYR A 144 18.89 11.94 7.97
N THR A 145 19.51 12.95 8.53
CA THR A 145 18.95 13.87 9.53
C THR A 145 19.18 15.34 9.17
N GLY A 146 19.95 15.59 8.11
CA GLY A 146 20.31 16.95 7.72
C GLY A 146 21.10 17.02 6.42
N ILE A 147 21.34 18.26 5.99
CA ILE A 147 22.24 18.63 4.91
C ILE A 147 23.28 19.63 5.42
N THR A 148 24.47 19.64 4.82
CA THR A 148 25.55 20.56 5.22
C THR A 148 26.35 21.05 4.02
N SER A 149 26.81 22.29 4.04
CA SER A 149 27.75 22.81 3.04
C SER A 149 29.21 22.46 3.35
N SER A 150 29.45 21.76 4.46
CA SER A 150 30.77 21.36 4.96
C SER A 150 30.90 19.83 4.91
N HIS A 151 31.86 19.23 5.64
CA HIS A 151 32.00 17.79 5.62
C HIS A 151 30.77 17.12 6.25
N ALA A 152 30.16 16.19 5.53
CA ALA A 152 29.02 15.42 6.02
C ALA A 152 29.43 14.58 7.23
N SER A 153 28.59 14.53 8.26
CA SER A 153 28.60 13.43 9.23
C SER A 153 27.96 12.18 8.61
N ALA A 154 28.01 11.03 9.29
CA ALA A 154 27.40 9.79 8.76
C ALA A 154 25.87 9.85 8.60
N THR A 155 25.21 10.91 9.10
CA THR A 155 23.76 11.10 9.05
C THR A 155 23.38 12.41 8.34
N GLU A 156 24.29 13.02 7.60
CA GLU A 156 24.03 14.25 6.83
C GLU A 156 24.52 14.09 5.40
N LEU A 157 23.87 14.77 4.45
CA LEU A 157 24.36 14.87 3.08
C LEU A 157 25.13 16.18 2.88
N ARG A 158 26.25 16.10 2.18
CA ARG A 158 27.03 17.28 1.80
C ARG A 158 26.50 17.86 0.50
N ILE A 159 26.23 19.17 0.52
CA ILE A 159 25.89 19.93 -0.67
C ILE A 159 27.19 20.31 -1.41
N ALA A 160 27.27 19.96 -2.69
CA ALA A 160 28.37 20.32 -3.58
C ALA A 160 27.84 20.95 -4.87
N TYR A 161 28.70 21.64 -5.61
CA TYR A 161 28.31 22.38 -6.81
C TYR A 161 29.23 22.07 -7.97
N SER A 162 28.68 21.99 -9.18
CA SER A 162 29.50 21.83 -10.39
C SER A 162 30.31 23.10 -10.66
N ALA A 163 31.49 22.95 -11.27
CA ALA A 163 32.33 24.08 -11.68
C ALA A 163 31.63 24.98 -12.73
N ALA A 164 30.74 24.40 -13.53
CA ALA A 164 29.95 25.10 -14.52
C ALA A 164 28.72 25.82 -13.93
N SER A 165 28.45 25.66 -12.63
CA SER A 165 27.26 26.21 -11.95
C SER A 165 25.93 25.78 -12.60
N ASP A 166 25.91 24.56 -13.12
CA ASP A 166 24.74 24.00 -13.81
C ASP A 166 24.15 22.79 -13.08
N ARG A 167 24.79 22.35 -11.98
CA ARG A 167 24.32 21.29 -11.10
C ARG A 167 24.68 21.56 -9.65
N THR A 168 23.78 21.14 -8.77
CA THR A 168 23.98 21.02 -7.33
C THR A 168 23.88 19.54 -6.98
N TYR A 169 24.79 19.05 -6.14
CA TYR A 169 24.85 17.64 -5.75
C TYR A 169 24.60 17.50 -4.26
N LEU A 170 23.86 16.48 -3.88
CA LEU A 170 23.69 16.02 -2.52
C LEU A 170 24.46 14.71 -2.40
N ARG A 171 25.51 14.69 -1.59
CA ARG A 171 26.48 13.58 -1.55
C ARG A 171 26.58 13.02 -0.15
N ASP A 172 26.52 11.71 -0.04
CA ASP A 172 27.05 11.03 1.12
C ASP A 172 28.57 10.87 0.94
N ASP A 173 29.36 11.38 1.89
CA ASP A 173 30.82 11.21 1.86
C ASP A 173 31.25 9.80 2.37
N HIS A 174 30.31 8.99 2.88
CA HIS A 174 30.55 7.66 3.47
C HIS A 174 29.99 6.49 2.65
N SER A 175 29.14 6.77 1.67
CA SER A 175 28.61 5.80 0.71
C SER A 175 28.77 6.33 -0.72
N ASP A 176 28.26 5.60 -1.71
CA ASP A 176 28.19 6.06 -3.09
C ASP A 176 26.85 6.74 -3.42
N PHE A 177 25.99 6.97 -2.43
CA PHE A 177 24.72 7.66 -2.60
C PHE A 177 24.94 9.13 -2.98
N GLU A 178 24.38 9.52 -4.13
CA GLU A 178 24.47 10.89 -4.64
C GLU A 178 23.20 11.23 -5.42
N ILE A 179 22.66 12.44 -5.24
CA ILE A 179 21.55 12.98 -6.05
C ILE A 179 22.05 14.25 -6.73
N ALA A 180 21.65 14.49 -7.98
CA ALA A 180 21.91 15.75 -8.66
C ALA A 180 20.63 16.55 -8.92
N LEU A 181 20.69 17.85 -8.65
CA LEU A 181 19.71 18.83 -9.09
C LEU A 181 20.29 19.59 -10.27
N LYS A 182 19.52 19.74 -11.35
CA LYS A 182 19.88 20.64 -12.44
C LYS A 182 19.71 22.09 -11.96
N GLY A 183 20.79 22.86 -12.01
CA GLY A 183 20.81 24.24 -11.55
C GLY A 183 21.75 24.51 -10.36
N ASP A 184 21.85 25.78 -10.01
CA ASP A 184 22.72 26.29 -8.95
C ASP A 184 21.88 26.76 -7.76
N TYR A 185 21.81 25.92 -6.73
CA TYR A 185 21.01 26.19 -5.53
C TYR A 185 21.87 26.76 -4.38
N ARG A 186 23.00 27.40 -4.69
CA ARG A 186 23.86 28.06 -3.69
C ARG A 186 23.08 29.09 -2.88
N GLY A 187 23.00 28.84 -1.57
CA GLY A 187 22.41 29.77 -0.61
C GLY A 187 20.88 29.81 -0.60
N ILE A 188 20.21 28.91 -1.32
CA ILE A 188 18.75 28.78 -1.30
C ILE A 188 18.28 27.43 -0.74
N LEU A 189 18.95 26.33 -1.13
CA LEU A 189 18.61 24.98 -0.65
C LEU A 189 18.81 24.88 0.87
N ASN A 190 17.81 24.39 1.58
CA ASN A 190 17.84 24.27 3.04
C ASN A 190 17.01 23.06 3.52
N SER A 191 16.96 22.83 4.83
CA SER A 191 16.32 21.64 5.41
C SER A 191 14.84 21.50 5.08
N ASP A 192 14.14 22.60 4.79
CA ASP A 192 12.71 22.57 4.48
C ASP A 192 12.45 21.97 3.09
N ASP A 193 13.47 21.85 2.23
CA ASP A 193 13.40 21.18 0.93
C ASP A 193 13.47 19.64 1.04
N PHE A 194 13.66 19.10 2.26
CA PHE A 194 13.90 17.69 2.48
C PHE A 194 12.93 17.09 3.49
N LEU A 195 12.52 15.86 3.23
CA LEU A 195 11.98 14.98 4.25
C LEU A 195 13.11 14.08 4.74
N PHE A 196 13.51 14.29 5.99
CA PHE A 196 14.41 13.38 6.68
C PHE A 196 13.55 12.32 7.36
N HIS A 197 13.65 11.07 6.90
CA HIS A 197 12.90 9.98 7.51
C HIS A 197 13.21 9.87 9.01
N VAL A 198 12.20 10.19 9.82
CA VAL A 198 11.91 9.55 11.12
C VAL A 198 11.66 8.04 10.80
N PRO A 199 11.77 7.08 11.75
CA PRO A 199 12.06 5.65 11.49
C PRO A 199 11.18 5.02 10.38
N PRO A 200 11.65 3.94 9.73
CA PRO A 200 11.05 3.39 8.52
C PRO A 200 9.53 3.23 8.64
N PRO A 201 8.80 3.35 7.52
CA PRO A 201 7.35 3.18 7.54
C PRO A 201 6.98 1.88 8.25
N PRO A 202 5.94 1.88 9.09
CA PRO A 202 5.58 0.72 9.89
C PRO A 202 5.44 -0.54 9.01
N SER A 203 6.03 -1.65 9.44
CA SER A 203 5.86 -2.92 8.76
C SER A 203 4.48 -3.50 9.04
N VAL A 204 3.76 -3.87 7.99
CA VAL A 204 2.47 -4.55 8.07
C VAL A 204 2.62 -5.95 7.50
N GLY A 205 2.44 -6.95 8.36
CA GLY A 205 2.52 -8.35 7.95
C GLY A 205 1.19 -8.86 7.41
N TYR A 206 1.24 -9.79 6.46
CA TYR A 206 0.08 -10.55 6.02
C TYR A 206 0.38 -12.05 6.05
N TYR A 207 -0.60 -12.84 6.47
CA TYR A 207 -0.50 -14.29 6.67
C TYR A 207 -1.78 -15.00 6.21
N GLU A 208 -1.66 -16.07 5.44
CA GLU A 208 -2.80 -16.88 5.00
C GLU A 208 -2.86 -18.23 5.74
N ALA A 209 -4.04 -18.57 6.26
CA ALA A 209 -4.29 -19.77 7.06
C ALA A 209 -4.47 -21.08 6.26
N SER A 210 -4.62 -21.03 4.93
CA SER A 210 -5.14 -22.15 4.12
C SER A 210 -4.12 -23.28 3.93
N PHE A 211 -4.42 -24.47 4.50
CA PHE A 211 -3.86 -25.78 4.11
C PHE A 211 -2.37 -26.07 4.31
N GLY A 212 -1.66 -25.37 5.19
CA GLY A 212 -0.37 -25.84 5.73
C GLY A 212 0.61 -26.37 4.68
N SER A 213 0.99 -25.54 3.70
CA SER A 213 2.29 -25.59 3.02
C SER A 213 2.35 -24.59 1.87
N GLY A 214 3.20 -23.57 2.02
CA GLY A 214 4.06 -23.07 0.94
C GLY A 214 3.44 -22.36 -0.25
N TYR A 215 2.19 -21.88 -0.19
CA TYR A 215 1.68 -20.94 -1.18
C TYR A 215 1.66 -19.53 -0.59
N SER A 216 2.56 -18.69 -1.07
CA SER A 216 2.52 -17.24 -0.88
C SER A 216 1.52 -16.65 -1.86
N PHE A 217 0.40 -16.11 -1.38
CA PHE A 217 -0.50 -15.33 -2.22
C PHE A 217 -0.25 -13.84 -1.95
N PRO A 218 0.21 -13.05 -2.95
CA PRO A 218 0.79 -11.72 -2.74
C PRO A 218 -0.24 -10.58 -2.55
N TRP A 219 -1.54 -10.87 -2.47
CA TRP A 219 -2.64 -9.90 -2.67
C TRP A 219 -2.75 -8.76 -1.66
N TYR A 220 -2.20 -8.93 -0.46
CA TYR A 220 -2.17 -7.84 0.55
C TYR A 220 -0.90 -6.99 0.44
N GLY A 221 0.11 -7.46 -0.28
CA GLY A 221 1.34 -6.72 -0.52
C GLY A 221 1.06 -5.37 -1.18
N ALA A 222 0.43 -5.41 -2.36
CA ALA A 222 0.14 -4.23 -3.16
C ALA A 222 -0.72 -3.17 -2.42
N PRO A 223 -1.85 -3.51 -1.75
CA PRO A 223 -2.61 -2.55 -0.95
C PRO A 223 -1.83 -1.90 0.20
N ILE A 224 -0.93 -2.66 0.85
CA ILE A 224 -0.13 -2.14 1.96
C ILE A 224 0.94 -1.19 1.43
N THR A 225 1.63 -1.56 0.34
CA THR A 225 2.62 -0.70 -0.31
C THR A 225 1.98 0.53 -0.96
N HIS A 226 0.75 0.40 -1.46
CA HIS A 226 -0.08 1.50 -1.98
C HIS A 226 -0.23 2.61 -0.94
N LEU A 227 -0.38 2.26 0.34
CA LEU A 227 -0.49 3.23 1.43
C LEU A 227 0.87 3.75 1.95
N GLY A 228 1.99 3.36 1.31
CA GLY A 228 3.34 3.75 1.71
C GLY A 228 3.89 2.98 2.91
N TYR A 229 3.32 1.83 3.26
CA TYR A 229 3.80 0.97 4.35
C TYR A 229 4.67 -0.19 3.84
N ASN A 230 5.52 -0.73 4.71
CA ASN A 230 6.36 -1.87 4.37
C ASN A 230 5.57 -3.18 4.49
N ALA A 231 5.22 -3.80 3.36
CA ALA A 231 4.49 -5.06 3.36
C ALA A 231 5.42 -6.26 3.62
N VAL A 232 5.04 -7.12 4.56
CA VAL A 232 5.82 -8.31 4.94
C VAL A 232 4.99 -9.56 4.74
N ASN A 233 5.40 -10.43 3.81
CA ASN A 233 4.85 -11.77 3.71
C ASN A 233 5.32 -12.60 4.92
N VAL A 234 4.40 -12.96 5.81
CA VAL A 234 4.73 -13.70 7.02
C VAL A 234 4.66 -15.19 6.72
N GLU A 235 5.80 -15.87 6.78
CA GLU A 235 5.86 -17.33 6.59
C GLU A 235 5.57 -18.11 7.88
N THR A 236 5.91 -17.54 9.05
CA THR A 236 5.71 -18.18 10.36
C THR A 236 5.24 -17.18 11.41
N LEU A 237 4.34 -17.62 12.29
CA LEU A 237 3.75 -16.81 13.37
C LEU A 237 4.58 -16.89 14.67
N GLU A 238 5.90 -16.75 14.56
CA GLU A 238 6.81 -16.76 15.71
C GLU A 238 7.04 -15.34 16.26
N SER A 239 7.22 -15.21 17.58
CA SER A 239 7.38 -13.92 18.26
C SER A 239 8.49 -13.03 17.67
N GLY A 240 9.57 -13.62 17.16
CA GLY A 240 10.67 -12.87 16.55
C GLY A 240 10.28 -12.13 15.27
N VAL A 241 9.36 -12.69 14.48
CA VAL A 241 8.79 -12.07 13.28
C VAL A 241 7.71 -11.08 13.70
N LEU A 242 6.78 -11.50 14.55
CA LEU A 242 5.64 -10.68 14.99
C LEU A 242 6.07 -9.36 15.64
N ASN A 243 7.13 -9.37 16.45
CA ASN A 243 7.62 -8.17 17.15
C ASN A 243 8.20 -7.09 16.23
N GLN A 244 8.37 -7.37 14.93
CA GLN A 244 8.84 -6.41 13.93
C GLN A 244 7.68 -5.71 13.21
N LEU A 245 6.44 -6.14 13.46
CA LEU A 245 5.26 -5.70 12.75
C LEU A 245 4.44 -4.73 13.59
N LYS A 246 4.00 -3.62 13.01
CA LYS A 246 3.02 -2.72 13.63
C LYS A 246 1.62 -3.33 13.59
N ALA A 247 1.28 -3.98 12.48
CA ALA A 247 0.03 -4.69 12.30
C ALA A 247 0.24 -6.04 11.59
N LEU A 248 -0.63 -7.01 11.87
CA LEU A 248 -0.68 -8.31 11.21
C LEU A 248 -2.10 -8.57 10.71
N LEU A 249 -2.22 -8.83 9.40
CA LEU A 249 -3.45 -9.27 8.76
C LEU A 249 -3.40 -10.79 8.58
N ILE A 250 -4.41 -11.49 9.10
CA ILE A 250 -4.57 -12.93 8.94
C ILE A 250 -5.84 -13.19 8.14
N VAL A 251 -5.70 -13.90 7.03
CA VAL A 251 -6.83 -14.30 6.19
C VAL A 251 -7.05 -15.80 6.30
N ASN A 252 -8.29 -16.19 6.59
CA ASN A 252 -8.73 -17.58 6.58
C ASN A 252 -9.73 -17.85 5.46
N ARG A 253 -9.27 -18.59 4.42
CA ARG A 253 -10.11 -18.98 3.27
C ARG A 253 -10.80 -20.33 3.45
N SER A 254 -10.33 -21.18 4.38
CA SER A 254 -10.83 -22.54 4.50
C SER A 254 -12.18 -22.55 5.22
N GLU A 255 -13.23 -22.92 4.49
CA GLU A 255 -14.47 -23.37 5.10
C GLU A 255 -14.13 -24.53 6.06
N SER A 256 -14.50 -24.41 7.34
CA SER A 256 -14.40 -25.42 8.40
C SER A 256 -13.07 -25.70 9.15
N SER A 257 -11.95 -24.99 8.93
CA SER A 257 -10.79 -25.15 9.84
C SER A 257 -9.76 -24.02 9.82
N TYR A 258 -9.37 -23.54 11.00
CA TYR A 258 -8.04 -22.94 11.17
C TYR A 258 -6.98 -24.02 11.04
N SER A 259 -5.86 -23.69 10.40
CA SER A 259 -4.69 -24.56 10.42
C SER A 259 -4.30 -24.85 11.88
N LEU A 260 -3.78 -26.05 12.12
CA LEU A 260 -3.20 -26.41 13.43
C LEU A 260 -2.16 -25.37 13.87
N GLU A 261 -1.47 -24.77 12.91
CA GLU A 261 -0.46 -23.72 13.08
C GLU A 261 -1.02 -22.45 13.74
N LEU A 262 -2.17 -21.94 13.30
CA LEU A 262 -2.83 -20.78 13.91
C LEU A 262 -3.28 -21.08 15.34
N LEU A 263 -3.81 -22.28 15.58
CA LEU A 263 -4.19 -22.71 16.92
C LEU A 263 -2.98 -22.84 17.85
N THR A 264 -1.84 -23.31 17.35
CA THR A 264 -0.58 -23.39 18.12
C THR A 264 0.08 -22.04 18.35
N SER A 265 -0.10 -21.10 17.43
CA SER A 265 0.50 -19.75 17.50
C SER A 265 -0.32 -18.76 18.34
N ARG A 266 -1.48 -19.18 18.85
CA ARG A 266 -2.34 -18.37 19.75
C ARG A 266 -1.60 -17.65 20.86
N PRO A 267 -0.67 -18.29 21.63
CA PRO A 267 0.05 -17.57 22.68
C PRO A 267 0.92 -16.44 22.11
N ALA A 268 1.61 -16.68 20.99
CA ALA A 268 2.46 -15.69 20.34
C ALA A 268 1.63 -14.51 19.78
N LEU A 269 0.47 -14.78 19.19
CA LEU A 269 -0.47 -13.75 18.73
C LEU A 269 -1.04 -12.93 19.90
N ALA A 270 -1.39 -13.58 21.01
CA ALA A 270 -1.86 -12.87 22.20
C ALA A 270 -0.75 -11.99 22.79
N ASP A 271 0.47 -12.48 22.90
CA ASP A 271 1.61 -11.71 23.38
C ASP A 271 1.94 -10.54 22.43
N TYR A 272 1.86 -10.75 21.13
CA TYR A 272 2.04 -9.70 20.11
C TYR A 272 1.07 -8.54 20.33
N VAL A 273 -0.24 -8.83 20.42
CA VAL A 273 -1.26 -7.79 20.61
C VAL A 273 -1.12 -7.15 22.00
N ALA A 274 -0.85 -7.94 23.04
CA ALA A 274 -0.67 -7.41 24.40
C ALA A 274 0.47 -6.39 24.50
N ASN A 275 1.48 -6.48 23.63
CA ASN A 275 2.62 -5.59 23.55
C ASN A 275 2.46 -4.43 22.55
N GLY A 276 1.25 -4.19 22.03
CA GLY A 276 0.95 -3.02 21.19
C GLY A 276 0.78 -3.31 19.71
N GLY A 277 0.89 -4.58 19.28
CA GLY A 277 0.57 -4.97 17.91
C GLY A 277 -0.93 -4.89 17.61
N VAL A 278 -1.27 -4.64 16.35
CA VAL A 278 -2.67 -4.74 15.88
C VAL A 278 -2.87 -6.04 15.12
N LEU A 279 -3.85 -6.84 15.55
CA LEU A 279 -4.22 -8.08 14.87
C LEU A 279 -5.54 -7.90 14.11
N ILE A 280 -5.48 -8.02 12.79
CA ILE A 280 -6.65 -8.07 11.93
C ILE A 280 -6.88 -9.53 11.53
N ILE A 281 -8.08 -10.05 11.75
CA ILE A 281 -8.49 -11.38 11.26
C ILE A 281 -9.66 -11.20 10.31
N GLN A 282 -9.46 -11.67 9.09
CA GLN A 282 -10.52 -11.84 8.10
C GLN A 282 -10.84 -13.32 7.96
N ASP A 283 -12.06 -13.72 8.32
CA ASP A 283 -12.47 -15.14 8.31
C ASP A 283 -13.80 -15.34 7.60
N ARG A 284 -13.78 -16.07 6.48
CA ARG A 284 -14.93 -16.27 5.61
C ARG A 284 -16.03 -17.16 6.22
N ASP A 285 -15.67 -18.18 7.02
CA ASP A 285 -16.63 -19.21 7.47
C ASP A 285 -16.84 -19.23 8.99
N VAL A 286 -16.18 -18.32 9.73
CA VAL A 286 -16.49 -17.84 11.10
C VAL A 286 -16.45 -18.90 12.22
N GLY A 287 -16.45 -20.20 11.88
CA GLY A 287 -16.75 -21.30 12.79
C GLY A 287 -15.77 -21.45 13.94
N GLU A 288 -14.55 -20.95 13.82
CA GLU A 288 -13.48 -21.19 14.78
C GLU A 288 -12.66 -19.92 15.11
N ALA A 289 -13.00 -18.74 14.56
CA ALA A 289 -12.21 -17.51 14.71
C ALA A 289 -12.11 -17.04 16.16
N ALA A 290 -13.22 -17.15 16.89
CA ALA A 290 -13.28 -16.85 18.30
C ALA A 290 -12.22 -17.60 19.11
N ARG A 291 -11.73 -18.76 18.62
CA ARG A 291 -10.68 -19.49 19.30
C ARG A 291 -9.33 -18.87 19.13
N ILE A 292 -9.04 -18.10 18.09
CA ILE A 292 -7.72 -17.46 17.93
C ILE A 292 -7.70 -16.02 18.44
N LEU A 293 -8.87 -15.40 18.58
CA LEU A 293 -9.05 -14.05 19.08
C LEU A 293 -8.62 -13.92 20.57
N PRO A 294 -7.59 -13.12 20.90
CA PRO A 294 -7.12 -12.96 22.27
C PRO A 294 -8.21 -12.40 23.21
N GLY A 295 -8.47 -13.09 24.33
CA GLY A 295 -9.40 -12.58 25.36
C GLY A 295 -10.89 -12.73 25.04
N LEU A 296 -11.24 -13.33 23.91
CA LEU A 296 -12.60 -13.80 23.60
C LEU A 296 -12.70 -15.30 23.91
N SER A 297 -13.77 -15.71 24.59
CA SER A 297 -14.06 -17.11 24.90
C SER A 297 -15.55 -17.35 25.10
N GLY A 298 -16.19 -18.06 24.16
CA GLY A 298 -17.59 -18.48 24.26
C GLY A 298 -18.58 -17.65 23.43
N GLU A 299 -18.08 -16.77 22.57
CA GLU A 299 -18.86 -16.00 21.61
C GLU A 299 -19.52 -16.96 20.61
N THR A 300 -20.79 -16.70 20.29
CA THR A 300 -21.55 -17.51 19.34
C THR A 300 -21.32 -16.94 17.95
N MET A 301 -20.28 -17.47 17.31
CA MET A 301 -19.98 -17.27 15.90
C MET A 301 -20.87 -18.19 15.08
N VAL A 302 -21.64 -17.64 14.14
CA VAL A 302 -22.58 -18.38 13.29
C VAL A 302 -22.15 -18.21 11.84
N ALA A 303 -21.86 -19.33 11.18
CA ALA A 303 -21.67 -19.35 9.74
C ALA A 303 -23.02 -19.16 9.03
N ASP A 304 -23.07 -18.25 8.07
CA ASP A 304 -24.25 -17.95 7.27
C ASP A 304 -23.92 -18.06 5.78
N ARG A 305 -24.62 -18.98 5.11
CA ARG A 305 -24.44 -19.27 3.68
C ARG A 305 -25.61 -18.76 2.85
N SER A 306 -26.38 -17.82 3.38
CA SER A 306 -27.65 -17.36 2.80
C SER A 306 -27.55 -16.09 1.95
N GLY A 307 -26.59 -16.05 1.01
CA GLY A 307 -26.58 -15.11 -0.13
C GLY A 307 -26.42 -13.62 0.22
N ASP A 308 -26.65 -12.77 -0.77
CA ASP A 308 -26.18 -11.38 -0.81
C ASP A 308 -26.57 -10.55 0.42
N VAL A 309 -25.57 -10.04 1.15
CA VAL A 309 -25.76 -9.22 2.35
C VAL A 309 -25.49 -7.75 2.06
N ASN A 310 -26.39 -6.89 2.54
CA ASN A 310 -26.09 -5.47 2.72
C ASN A 310 -25.44 -5.28 4.09
N PHE A 311 -24.19 -4.82 4.09
CA PHE A 311 -23.48 -4.46 5.31
C PHE A 311 -23.83 -3.03 5.70
N VAL A 312 -24.30 -2.87 6.94
CA VAL A 312 -24.61 -1.57 7.53
C VAL A 312 -23.41 -1.15 8.37
N ASN A 313 -22.92 0.06 8.12
CA ASN A 313 -21.91 0.67 8.99
C ASN A 313 -22.62 1.23 10.22
N ASP A 314 -22.39 0.61 11.37
CA ASP A 314 -22.99 1.04 12.63
C ASP A 314 -22.07 1.97 13.42
N HIS A 315 -20.75 1.84 13.24
CA HIS A 315 -19.75 2.76 13.78
C HIS A 315 -18.48 2.81 12.92
N GLY A 316 -18.16 4.02 12.49
CA GLY A 316 -16.79 4.47 12.33
C GLY A 316 -16.24 4.72 10.93
N ALA A 317 -15.12 5.44 10.86
CA ALA A 317 -14.47 5.94 9.64
C ALA A 317 -13.85 4.82 8.80
N ALA A 318 -13.45 3.69 9.39
CA ALA A 318 -12.91 2.58 8.61
C ALA A 318 -13.98 1.82 7.79
N ALA A 319 -15.26 2.02 8.11
CA ALA A 319 -16.37 1.38 7.41
C ALA A 319 -17.02 2.30 6.35
N THR A 320 -16.39 3.41 5.96
CA THR A 320 -16.85 4.26 4.85
C THR A 320 -15.94 4.17 3.63
N GLY A 321 -16.40 3.44 2.61
CA GLY A 321 -16.30 3.94 1.24
C GLY A 321 -17.47 4.86 0.91
N PRO A 322 -17.45 5.61 -0.22
CA PRO A 322 -18.54 6.51 -0.56
C PRO A 322 -19.84 5.72 -0.78
N GLY A 323 -20.91 6.03 -0.03
CA GLY A 323 -22.28 5.54 -0.32
C GLY A 323 -23.00 4.71 0.74
N GLY A 324 -22.37 4.35 1.87
CA GLY A 324 -23.08 3.91 3.08
C GLY A 324 -23.67 2.49 3.09
N THR A 325 -23.36 1.63 2.12
CA THR A 325 -23.69 0.19 2.16
C THR A 325 -22.73 -0.57 1.23
N LEU A 326 -21.99 -1.54 1.76
CA LEU A 326 -21.34 -2.58 0.94
C LEU A 326 -22.42 -3.64 0.67
N ASN A 327 -22.73 -3.93 -0.59
CA ASN A 327 -23.69 -4.98 -0.93
C ASN A 327 -23.03 -6.08 -1.78
N ASP A 328 -23.11 -7.31 -1.30
CA ASP A 328 -22.48 -8.49 -1.87
C ASP A 328 -22.81 -8.70 -3.37
N ALA A 329 -24.06 -8.42 -3.76
CA ALA A 329 -24.56 -8.49 -5.15
C ALA A 329 -23.78 -7.61 -6.14
N SER A 330 -23.19 -6.49 -5.69
CA SER A 330 -22.37 -5.62 -6.54
C SER A 330 -20.89 -5.97 -6.53
N LEU A 331 -20.48 -6.88 -5.63
CA LEU A 331 -19.08 -7.17 -5.34
C LEU A 331 -18.58 -8.48 -5.98
N ASP A 332 -19.44 -9.47 -6.20
CA ASP A 332 -19.05 -10.76 -6.85
C ASP A 332 -19.85 -11.13 -8.12
N GLY A 333 -20.66 -10.20 -8.62
CA GLY A 333 -21.53 -10.43 -9.78
C GLY A 333 -22.78 -11.28 -9.49
N GLY A 334 -23.18 -11.41 -8.21
CA GLY A 334 -24.40 -12.08 -7.78
C GLY A 334 -24.23 -13.58 -7.51
N ASN A 335 -23.01 -14.00 -7.15
CA ASN A 335 -22.78 -15.35 -6.63
C ASN A 335 -23.07 -15.36 -5.12
N PRO A 336 -23.57 -16.46 -4.54
CA PRO A 336 -23.75 -16.49 -3.09
C PRO A 336 -22.38 -16.59 -2.40
N SER A 337 -21.97 -15.54 -1.69
CA SER A 337 -20.79 -15.59 -0.81
C SER A 337 -21.13 -16.24 0.55
N SER A 338 -20.21 -17.07 1.06
CA SER A 338 -20.27 -17.57 2.43
C SER A 338 -19.70 -16.50 3.35
N PHE A 339 -20.45 -16.07 4.36
CA PHE A 339 -19.99 -15.19 5.42
C PHE A 339 -20.36 -15.79 6.78
N GLY A 340 -20.09 -15.07 7.86
CA GLY A 340 -20.73 -15.39 9.13
C GLY A 340 -20.81 -14.16 10.01
N TYR A 341 -21.36 -14.33 11.20
CA TYR A 341 -21.57 -13.23 12.13
C TYR A 341 -21.43 -13.70 13.58
N ALA A 342 -21.00 -12.80 14.44
CA ALA A 342 -21.20 -12.93 15.87
C ALA A 342 -22.62 -12.51 16.23
N ARG A 343 -23.29 -13.27 17.10
CA ARG A 343 -24.50 -12.77 17.76
C ARG A 343 -24.11 -11.63 18.67
N ASP A 344 -24.75 -10.48 18.54
CA ASP A 344 -24.47 -9.29 19.36
C ASP A 344 -24.53 -9.61 20.85
N SER A 345 -25.52 -10.42 21.27
CA SER A 345 -25.70 -10.85 22.66
C SER A 345 -24.54 -11.70 23.21
N SER A 346 -23.71 -12.26 22.35
CA SER A 346 -22.57 -13.11 22.73
C SER A 346 -21.26 -12.34 22.84
N LEU A 347 -21.19 -11.13 22.25
CA LEU A 347 -20.03 -10.27 22.32
C LEU A 347 -19.95 -9.57 23.68
N ARG A 348 -18.72 -9.41 24.19
CA ARG A 348 -18.46 -8.66 25.42
C ARG A 348 -18.89 -7.19 25.26
N SER A 349 -19.19 -6.53 26.37
CA SER A 349 -19.68 -5.15 26.38
C SER A 349 -18.62 -4.12 25.98
N ASP A 350 -17.33 -4.46 26.06
CA ASP A 350 -16.19 -3.63 25.68
C ASP A 350 -15.82 -3.76 24.18
N VAL A 351 -16.51 -4.62 23.44
CA VAL A 351 -16.33 -4.78 22.00
C VAL A 351 -17.07 -3.65 21.27
N VAL A 352 -16.38 -2.98 20.35
CA VAL A 352 -16.97 -2.02 19.43
C VAL A 352 -17.54 -2.77 18.24
N ARG A 353 -18.84 -2.60 17.98
CA ARG A 353 -19.49 -3.15 16.78
C ARG A 353 -19.18 -2.21 15.63
N VAL A 354 -18.63 -2.74 14.55
CA VAL A 354 -18.20 -1.93 13.40
C VAL A 354 -19.23 -2.03 12.28
N GLN A 355 -19.59 -3.26 11.91
CA GLN A 355 -20.58 -3.52 10.87
C GLN A 355 -21.50 -4.66 11.28
N THR A 356 -22.80 -4.50 11.00
CA THR A 356 -23.78 -5.60 11.02
C THR A 356 -24.26 -5.93 9.63
N THR A 357 -24.98 -7.03 9.52
CA THR A 357 -25.91 -7.23 8.40
C THR A 357 -27.08 -6.23 8.52
N GLY A 358 -28.02 -6.23 7.56
CA GLY A 358 -29.32 -5.56 7.74
C GLY A 358 -30.11 -5.98 9.00
N ASN A 359 -29.66 -7.01 9.72
CA ASN A 359 -30.05 -7.33 11.10
C ASN A 359 -28.93 -6.94 12.10
N ALA A 360 -29.25 -6.02 13.01
CA ALA A 360 -28.33 -5.52 14.04
C ALA A 360 -27.85 -6.58 15.05
N ASP A 361 -28.53 -7.73 15.19
CA ASP A 361 -28.07 -8.85 16.03
C ASP A 361 -26.93 -9.66 15.36
N HIS A 362 -26.69 -9.45 14.07
CA HIS A 362 -25.69 -10.16 13.30
C HIS A 362 -24.50 -9.24 13.01
N VAL A 363 -23.52 -9.23 13.91
CA VAL A 363 -22.30 -8.41 13.81
C VAL A 363 -21.28 -9.13 12.93
N VAL A 364 -20.88 -8.53 11.82
CA VAL A 364 -19.93 -9.11 10.86
C VAL A 364 -18.50 -8.58 11.04
N SER A 365 -18.37 -7.37 11.58
CA SER A 365 -17.07 -6.78 11.91
C SER A 365 -17.13 -6.15 13.30
N PHE A 366 -16.07 -6.34 14.08
CA PHE A 366 -15.95 -5.76 15.43
C PHE A 366 -14.49 -5.59 15.85
N ALA A 367 -14.26 -4.66 16.78
CA ALA A 367 -12.94 -4.35 17.29
C ALA A 367 -12.92 -4.27 18.82
N TYR A 368 -11.78 -4.56 19.44
CA TYR A 368 -11.60 -4.40 20.89
C TYR A 368 -10.12 -4.27 21.26
N ALA A 369 -9.86 -3.68 22.44
CA ALA A 369 -8.51 -3.58 23.00
C ALA A 369 -8.08 -4.91 23.63
N TYR A 370 -6.81 -5.25 23.50
CA TYR A 370 -6.19 -6.35 24.23
C TYR A 370 -4.77 -5.98 24.66
N GLY A 371 -4.56 -5.81 25.96
CA GLY A 371 -3.31 -5.26 26.50
C GLY A 371 -3.06 -3.84 25.98
N GLN A 372 -1.91 -3.61 25.32
CA GLN A 372 -1.55 -2.32 24.73
C GLN A 372 -1.98 -2.18 23.26
N GLY A 373 -2.41 -3.26 22.62
CA GLY A 373 -2.80 -3.30 21.21
C GLY A 373 -4.30 -3.45 21.01
N ALA A 374 -4.67 -3.81 19.77
CA ALA A 374 -6.05 -3.96 19.36
C ALA A 374 -6.25 -5.19 18.48
N VAL A 375 -7.48 -5.70 18.49
CA VAL A 375 -7.93 -6.76 17.60
C VAL A 375 -9.09 -6.24 16.78
N TYR A 376 -9.04 -6.47 15.47
CA TYR A 376 -10.13 -6.26 14.54
C TYR A 376 -10.50 -7.58 13.89
N TYR A 377 -11.77 -7.93 13.96
CA TYR A 377 -12.32 -9.11 13.30
C TYR A 377 -13.29 -8.66 12.22
N SER A 378 -13.24 -9.32 11.07
CA SER A 378 -14.25 -9.18 10.03
C SER A 378 -14.49 -10.51 9.33
N SER A 379 -15.75 -10.79 9.02
CA SER A 379 -16.14 -11.89 8.14
C SER A 379 -16.36 -11.48 6.69
N ILE A 380 -16.10 -10.22 6.35
CA ILE A 380 -16.20 -9.71 4.98
C ILE A 380 -15.06 -10.35 4.16
N PRO A 381 -15.38 -11.08 3.07
CA PRO A 381 -14.39 -11.87 2.34
C PRO A 381 -13.63 -11.03 1.31
N VAL A 382 -12.79 -10.11 1.78
CA VAL A 382 -12.00 -9.21 0.90
C VAL A 382 -11.16 -9.99 -0.11
N ASP A 383 -10.69 -11.17 0.27
CA ASP A 383 -9.87 -12.06 -0.55
C ASP A 383 -10.62 -12.67 -1.75
N ILE A 384 -11.96 -12.71 -1.76
CA ILE A 384 -12.74 -13.10 -2.95
C ILE A 384 -12.72 -11.96 -3.98
N TYR A 385 -12.71 -10.72 -3.49
CA TYR A 385 -12.81 -9.54 -4.34
C TYR A 385 -11.44 -9.11 -4.91
N LEU A 386 -10.33 -9.56 -4.32
CA LEU A 386 -8.96 -9.38 -4.84
C LEU A 386 -8.53 -10.50 -5.83
N ALA A 387 -9.38 -11.50 -6.08
CA ALA A 387 -8.96 -12.81 -6.56
C ALA A 387 -8.57 -12.98 -8.05
N PRO A 388 -8.66 -12.00 -8.98
CA PRO A 388 -8.06 -12.20 -10.30
C PRO A 388 -6.72 -11.49 -10.55
N THR A 389 -6.40 -10.37 -9.90
CA THR A 389 -5.37 -9.44 -10.40
C THR A 389 -4.36 -8.91 -9.38
N ASP A 390 -4.42 -9.31 -8.12
CA ASP A 390 -3.45 -8.91 -7.08
C ASP A 390 -3.42 -7.39 -6.75
N THR A 391 -4.34 -6.58 -7.29
CA THR A 391 -4.40 -5.12 -7.05
C THR A 391 -5.72 -4.66 -6.40
N LEU A 392 -5.73 -3.45 -5.83
CA LEU A 392 -6.96 -2.79 -5.35
C LEU A 392 -7.89 -2.38 -6.53
N ASP A 393 -7.46 -2.55 -7.78
CA ASP A 393 -8.07 -1.97 -8.99
C ASP A 393 -9.32 -2.69 -9.46
N ASP A 394 -9.46 -3.96 -9.12
CA ASP A 394 -10.68 -4.73 -9.35
C ASP A 394 -11.74 -4.56 -8.25
N LEU A 395 -11.40 -3.89 -7.14
CA LEU A 395 -12.36 -3.61 -6.08
C LEU A 395 -13.28 -2.46 -6.49
N THR A 396 -14.56 -2.58 -6.14
CA THR A 396 -15.43 -1.39 -6.13
C THR A 396 -14.79 -0.30 -5.26
N LEU A 397 -14.97 0.97 -5.64
CA LEU A 397 -14.46 2.13 -4.88
C LEU A 397 -14.80 2.05 -3.38
N ALA A 398 -15.93 1.43 -3.03
CA ALA A 398 -16.33 1.24 -1.65
C ALA A 398 -15.49 0.20 -0.89
N MET A 399 -15.11 -0.90 -1.55
CA MET A 399 -14.28 -1.96 -0.95
C MET A 399 -12.81 -1.55 -0.87
N ARG A 400 -12.31 -0.80 -1.86
CA ARG A 400 -10.99 -0.17 -1.81
C ARG A 400 -10.86 0.73 -0.58
N ALA A 401 -11.79 1.69 -0.44
CA ALA A 401 -11.78 2.62 0.69
C ALA A 401 -11.90 1.90 2.06
N TYR A 402 -12.68 0.82 2.14
CA TYR A 402 -12.73 -0.02 3.35
C TYR A 402 -11.35 -0.57 3.70
N MET A 403 -10.64 -1.12 2.72
CA MET A 403 -9.31 -1.70 2.91
C MET A 403 -8.26 -0.66 3.28
N GLU A 404 -8.24 0.47 2.57
CA GLU A 404 -7.31 1.57 2.84
C GLU A 404 -7.47 2.12 4.26
N ASN A 405 -8.71 2.34 4.68
CA ASN A 405 -8.98 2.86 6.02
C ASN A 405 -8.65 1.83 7.11
N LEU A 406 -8.93 0.53 6.88
CA LEU A 406 -8.61 -0.52 7.83
C LEU A 406 -7.09 -0.64 8.06
N ILE A 407 -6.30 -0.64 6.98
CA ILE A 407 -4.84 -0.70 7.07
C ILE A 407 -4.30 0.57 7.74
N SER A 408 -4.77 1.76 7.33
CA SER A 408 -4.34 3.04 7.91
C SER A 408 -4.63 3.13 9.42
N TRP A 409 -5.79 2.64 9.86
CA TRP A 409 -6.11 2.55 11.29
C TRP A 409 -5.16 1.63 12.04
N ALA A 410 -4.81 0.48 11.45
CA ALA A 410 -3.98 -0.52 12.10
C ALA A 410 -2.56 -0.02 12.42
N VAL A 411 -2.05 0.91 11.63
CA VAL A 411 -0.71 1.49 11.79
C VAL A 411 -0.67 2.82 12.53
N ALA A 412 -1.83 3.42 12.86
CA ALA A 412 -1.89 4.66 13.63
C ALA A 412 -1.24 4.52 15.03
N ASP A 413 -0.65 5.61 15.54
CA ASP A 413 0.07 5.62 16.84
C ASP A 413 -0.85 5.63 18.07
N HIS A 414 -2.14 5.90 17.87
CA HIS A 414 -3.16 5.85 18.91
C HIS A 414 -4.34 5.04 18.41
N HIS A 415 -4.51 3.83 18.97
CA HIS A 415 -5.66 2.97 18.71
C HIS A 415 -6.87 3.47 19.50
N ASP A 416 -7.35 4.66 19.17
CA ASP A 416 -8.62 5.14 19.70
C ASP A 416 -9.75 4.33 19.06
N LEU A 417 -10.19 3.30 19.78
CA LEU A 417 -11.30 2.43 19.39
C LEU A 417 -12.64 3.18 19.29
N LEU A 418 -12.73 4.41 19.81
CA LEU A 418 -13.87 5.31 19.69
C LEU A 418 -13.69 6.36 18.58
N ALA A 419 -12.47 6.57 18.08
CA ALA A 419 -12.21 7.26 16.81
C ALA A 419 -12.31 6.33 15.60
N PHE A 420 -12.67 5.05 15.84
CA PHE A 420 -13.36 4.24 14.87
C PHE A 420 -14.70 4.91 14.58
#